data_AF-A0A955KCG8-F1
#
_entry.id   AF-A0A955KCG8-F1
#
_cell.length_a   1.000
_cell.length_b   1.000
_cell.length_c   1.000
_cell.angle_alpha   90.00
_cell.angle_beta   90.00
_cell.angle_gamma   90.00
#
_symmetry.space_group_name_H-M   'P 1'
#
loop_
_entity.id
_entity.type
_entity.pdbx_description
1 polymer ?
#
loop_
_entity_poly.entity_id
_entity_poly.type
_entity_poly.pdbx_seq_one_letter_code
_entity_poly.pdbx_strand_id
1 'polypeptide(L)'
;MRSAGLLKIIAGIFLCTNALEQIFSHQTWWFIQNVNLIFHEAGHFIFMFFGKFMAVLGGSLLEILVPTIVIFSFWRTRQYFSATFGCWWLATALLSVSVYASDAQEKMLPLLGGKHVVHDWSFLLTQLGLLKYDNLVGYVFWLGSILAIVWSLYFLTRDRGVASLFKKTD
;
A
#
# COMPACT_ATOMS: atom_id res chain seq x y z
N MET A 1 31.57 -5.23 -2.91
CA MET A 1 30.44 -5.11 -3.87
C MET A 1 29.51 -6.33 -3.85
N ARG A 2 30.00 -7.58 -3.91
CA ARG A 2 29.13 -8.78 -3.88
C ARG A 2 28.31 -8.94 -2.58
N SER A 3 28.89 -8.65 -1.41
CA SER A 3 28.19 -8.72 -0.12
C SER A 3 26.96 -7.81 -0.03
N ALA A 4 27.08 -6.57 -0.54
CA ALA A 4 25.96 -5.62 -0.59
C ALA A 4 24.84 -6.08 -1.54
N GLY A 5 25.18 -6.72 -2.67
CA GLY A 5 24.18 -7.31 -3.56
C GLY A 5 23.41 -8.45 -2.91
N LEU A 6 24.10 -9.34 -2.20
CA LEU A 6 23.46 -10.46 -1.49
C LEU A 6 22.52 -9.97 -0.39
N LEU A 7 22.95 -8.98 0.40
CA LEU A 7 22.12 -8.39 1.44
C LEU A 7 20.81 -7.81 0.87
N LYS A 8 20.88 -7.15 -0.30
CA LYS A 8 19.69 -6.63 -0.99
C LYS A 8 18.75 -7.73 -1.46
N ILE A 9 19.27 -8.88 -1.94
CA ILE A 9 18.42 -10.02 -2.30
C ILE A 9 17.72 -10.55 -1.06
N ILE A 10 18.44 -10.78 0.04
CA ILE A 10 17.87 -11.29 1.30
C ILE A 10 16.78 -10.34 1.80
N ALA A 11 17.07 -9.04 1.84
CA ALA A 11 16.10 -8.03 2.24
C ALA A 11 14.91 -7.97 1.29
N GLY A 12 15.12 -8.05 -0.03
CA GLY A 12 14.05 -8.06 -1.02
C GLY A 12 13.13 -9.29 -0.89
N ILE A 13 13.69 -10.47 -0.64
CA ILE A 13 12.92 -11.69 -0.36
C ILE A 13 12.09 -11.50 0.91
N PHE A 14 12.72 -11.02 1.99
CA PHE A 14 12.02 -10.74 3.25
C PHE A 14 10.84 -9.79 3.05
N LEU A 15 11.02 -8.67 2.34
CA LEU A 15 9.94 -7.72 2.04
C LEU A 15 8.80 -8.40 1.26
N CYS A 16 9.12 -9.22 0.24
CA CYS A 16 8.09 -9.90 -0.55
C CYS A 16 7.33 -10.93 0.27
N THR A 17 8.02 -11.78 1.04
CA THR A 17 7.35 -12.80 1.87
C THR A 17 6.52 -12.16 2.97
N ASN A 18 7.02 -11.08 3.57
CA ASN A 18 6.28 -10.31 4.57
C ASN A 18 5.02 -9.64 4.00
N ALA A 19 5.07 -9.10 2.78
CA ALA A 19 3.88 -8.54 2.15
C ALA A 19 2.86 -9.66 1.83
N LEU A 20 3.30 -10.79 1.29
CA LEU A 20 2.42 -11.92 0.99
C LEU A 20 1.72 -12.45 2.25
N GLU A 21 2.47 -12.63 3.34
CA GLU A 21 1.91 -13.03 4.64
C GLU A 21 0.76 -12.10 5.07
N GLN A 22 0.99 -10.78 5.03
CA GLN A 22 -0.04 -9.79 5.38
C GLN A 22 -1.25 -9.86 4.44
N ILE A 23 -1.00 -9.97 3.13
CA ILE A 23 -2.04 -10.01 2.09
C ILE A 23 -2.95 -11.22 2.24
N PHE A 24 -2.38 -12.40 2.51
CA PHE A 24 -3.18 -13.63 2.66
C PHE A 24 -3.82 -13.76 4.03
N SER A 25 -3.23 -13.18 5.08
CA SER A 25 -3.86 -13.08 6.41
C SER A 25 -4.91 -11.96 6.51
N HIS A 26 -5.01 -11.10 5.48
CA HIS A 26 -5.84 -9.89 5.46
C HIS A 26 -5.56 -8.98 6.67
N GLN A 27 -4.31 -8.98 7.13
CA GLN A 27 -3.88 -8.24 8.30
C GLN A 27 -2.53 -7.59 8.01
N THR A 28 -2.52 -6.27 8.11
CA THR A 28 -1.30 -5.47 8.11
C THR A 28 -0.63 -5.51 9.48
N TRP A 29 0.70 -5.58 9.51
CA TRP A 29 1.46 -5.47 10.75
C TRP A 29 1.16 -4.16 11.47
N TRP A 30 1.09 -4.19 12.80
CA TRP A 30 0.67 -3.04 13.61
C TRP A 30 1.46 -1.76 13.24
N PHE A 31 2.79 -1.87 13.11
CA PHE A 31 3.64 -0.71 12.85
C PHE A 31 3.30 -0.05 11.51
N ILE A 32 3.28 -0.84 10.42
CA ILE A 32 3.01 -0.28 9.09
C ILE A 32 1.57 0.18 8.95
N GLN A 33 0.63 -0.48 9.63
CA GLN A 33 -0.77 -0.05 9.68
C GLN A 33 -0.92 1.33 10.29
N ASN A 34 -0.19 1.62 11.37
CA ASN A 34 -0.23 2.96 11.98
C ASN A 34 0.40 4.03 11.07
N VAL A 35 1.46 3.68 10.33
CA VAL A 35 2.03 4.60 9.32
C VAL A 35 1.01 4.91 8.24
N ASN A 36 0.36 3.88 7.68
CA ASN A 36 -0.68 4.04 6.66
C ASN A 36 -1.84 4.89 7.18
N LEU A 37 -2.29 4.62 8.40
CA LEU A 37 -3.38 5.34 9.07
C LEU A 37 -3.06 6.83 9.28
N ILE A 38 -1.81 7.19 9.62
CA ILE A 38 -1.42 8.61 9.74
C ILE A 38 -1.62 9.34 8.39
N PHE A 39 -1.23 8.71 7.29
CA PHE A 39 -1.44 9.30 5.96
C PHE A 39 -2.92 9.30 5.56
N HIS A 40 -3.69 8.30 6.01
CA HIS A 40 -5.13 8.30 5.85
C HIS A 40 -5.79 9.51 6.52
N GLU A 41 -5.55 9.72 7.81
CA GLU A 41 -6.14 10.86 8.53
C GLU A 41 -5.67 12.22 7.98
N ALA A 42 -4.39 12.31 7.61
CA ALA A 42 -3.86 13.50 6.95
C ALA A 42 -4.56 13.76 5.60
N GLY A 43 -4.96 12.70 4.90
CA GLY A 43 -5.71 12.77 3.65
C GLY A 43 -7.06 13.47 3.83
N HIS A 44 -7.82 13.10 4.86
CA HIS A 44 -9.08 13.79 5.15
C HIS A 44 -8.89 15.30 5.34
N PHE A 45 -7.86 15.70 6.08
CA PHE A 45 -7.55 17.09 6.33
C PHE A 45 -7.09 17.83 5.07
N ILE A 46 -6.21 17.23 4.27
CA ILE A 46 -5.69 17.88 3.04
C ILE A 46 -6.80 18.04 2.00
N PHE A 47 -7.66 17.03 1.85
CA PHE A 47 -8.68 17.04 0.81
C PHE A 47 -10.01 17.69 1.24
N MET A 48 -10.13 18.18 2.48
CA MET A 48 -11.36 18.80 2.99
C MET A 48 -11.83 20.01 2.16
N PHE A 49 -10.89 20.72 1.52
CA PHE A 49 -11.17 21.89 0.70
C PHE A 49 -11.88 21.57 -0.63
N PHE A 50 -11.96 20.30 -1.02
CA PHE A 50 -12.59 19.84 -2.25
C PHE A 50 -14.02 19.28 -2.03
N GLY A 51 -14.60 19.55 -0.85
CA GLY A 51 -15.95 19.12 -0.49
C GLY A 51 -15.98 17.75 0.18
N LYS A 52 -17.14 17.40 0.76
CA LYS A 52 -17.29 16.24 1.64
C LYS A 52 -16.88 14.91 1.01
N PHE A 53 -17.26 14.67 -0.25
CA PHE A 53 -16.90 13.44 -0.95
C PHE A 53 -15.38 13.28 -1.07
N MET A 54 -14.69 14.34 -1.49
CA MET A 54 -13.24 14.34 -1.62
C MET A 54 -12.53 14.33 -0.27
N ALA A 55 -13.08 14.96 0.76
CA ALA A 55 -12.56 14.85 2.12
C ALA A 55 -12.53 13.39 2.58
N VAL A 56 -13.63 12.67 2.42
CA VAL A 56 -13.75 11.25 2.81
C VAL A 56 -12.88 10.35 1.93
N LEU A 57 -12.91 10.52 0.60
CA LEU A 57 -12.04 9.78 -0.32
C LEU A 57 -10.55 10.08 -0.07
N GLY A 58 -10.26 11.28 0.40
CA GLY A 58 -8.93 11.81 0.64
C GLY A 58 -8.07 10.94 1.53
N GLY A 59 -8.68 10.21 2.47
CA GLY A 59 -7.95 9.33 3.37
C GLY A 59 -7.26 8.18 2.63
N SER A 60 -8.04 7.28 2.05
CA SER A 60 -7.49 6.19 1.22
C SER A 60 -6.68 6.70 0.02
N LEU A 61 -7.03 7.86 -0.53
CA LEU A 61 -6.27 8.47 -1.63
C LEU A 61 -4.85 8.84 -1.21
N LEU A 62 -4.68 9.55 -0.08
CA LEU A 62 -3.35 9.96 0.37
C LEU A 62 -2.52 8.77 0.87
N GLU A 63 -3.16 7.82 1.55
CA GLU A 63 -2.57 6.56 2.01
C GLU A 63 -1.87 5.80 0.86
N ILE A 64 -2.47 5.79 -0.33
CA ILE A 64 -1.90 5.17 -1.54
C ILE A 64 -0.92 6.11 -2.26
N LEU A 65 -1.23 7.41 -2.32
CA LEU A 65 -0.46 8.39 -3.09
C LEU A 65 0.95 8.58 -2.55
N VAL A 66 1.12 8.60 -1.22
CA VAL A 66 2.43 8.81 -0.59
C VAL A 66 3.46 7.73 -0.95
N PRO A 67 3.22 6.42 -0.74
CA PRO A 67 4.16 5.39 -1.16
C PRO A 67 4.38 5.42 -2.69
N THR A 68 3.36 5.75 -3.47
CA THR A 68 3.48 5.91 -4.93
C THR A 68 4.47 7.01 -5.32
N ILE A 69 4.39 8.18 -4.67
CA ILE A 69 5.34 9.30 -4.89
C ILE A 69 6.75 8.91 -4.47
N VAL A 70 6.90 8.19 -3.35
CA VAL A 70 8.19 7.69 -2.86
C VAL A 70 8.83 6.73 -3.87
N ILE A 71 8.05 5.78 -4.40
CA ILE A 71 8.51 4.87 -5.48
C ILE A 71 8.98 5.67 -6.69
N PHE A 72 8.18 6.64 -7.14
CA PHE A 72 8.52 7.47 -8.30
C PHE A 72 9.82 8.24 -8.09
N SER A 73 10.01 8.86 -6.91
CA SER A 73 11.23 9.59 -6.56
C SER A 73 12.49 8.70 -6.63
N PHE A 74 12.42 7.50 -6.04
CA PHE A 74 13.53 6.54 -6.10
C PHE A 74 13.78 5.99 -7.50
N TRP A 75 12.71 5.73 -8.26
CA TRP A 75 12.82 5.29 -9.64
C TRP A 75 13.53 6.33 -10.51
N ARG A 76 13.15 7.62 -10.39
CA ARG A 76 13.75 8.73 -11.14
C ARG A 76 15.24 8.91 -10.83
N THR A 77 15.65 8.63 -9.60
CA THR A 77 17.05 8.68 -9.17
C THR A 77 17.80 7.35 -9.34
N ARG A 78 17.18 6.34 -9.97
CA ARG A 78 17.71 4.99 -10.20
C ARG A 78 18.11 4.25 -8.92
N GLN A 79 17.51 4.59 -7.80
CA GLN A 79 17.67 3.92 -6.51
C GLN A 79 16.70 2.74 -6.42
N TYR A 80 16.94 1.71 -7.25
CA TYR A 80 15.95 0.65 -7.46
C TYR A 80 15.66 -0.20 -6.21
N PHE A 81 16.65 -0.48 -5.37
CA PHE A 81 16.39 -1.16 -4.10
C PHE A 81 15.49 -0.33 -3.16
N SER A 82 15.64 0.99 -3.13
CA SER A 82 14.75 1.87 -2.38
C SER A 82 13.33 1.88 -2.97
N ALA A 83 13.21 1.77 -4.30
CA ALA A 83 11.91 1.59 -4.96
C ALA A 83 11.25 0.24 -4.63
N THR A 84 12.03 -0.83 -4.45
CA THR A 84 11.53 -2.13 -3.91
C THR A 84 10.89 -1.95 -2.54
N PHE A 85 11.54 -1.22 -1.62
CA PHE A 85 10.94 -0.91 -0.32
C PHE A 85 9.66 -0.06 -0.46
N GLY A 86 9.67 0.94 -1.34
CA GLY A 86 8.46 1.73 -1.62
C GLY A 86 7.30 0.87 -2.13
N CYS A 87 7.57 -0.13 -2.98
CA CYS A 87 6.56 -1.06 -3.49
C CYS A 87 6.01 -1.97 -2.39
N TRP A 88 6.85 -2.41 -1.45
CA TRP A 88 6.39 -3.11 -0.25
C TRP A 88 5.42 -2.24 0.57
N TRP A 89 5.77 -0.97 0.79
CA TRP A 89 4.90 -0.05 1.50
C TRP A 89 3.57 0.16 0.74
N LEU A 90 3.62 0.38 -0.58
CA LEU A 90 2.42 0.47 -1.42
C LEU A 90 1.54 -0.78 -1.32
N ALA A 91 2.13 -1.98 -1.29
CA ALA A 91 1.38 -3.22 -1.11
C ALA A 91 0.60 -3.23 0.22
N THR A 92 1.25 -2.82 1.33
CA THR A 92 0.59 -2.74 2.64
C THR A 92 -0.49 -1.65 2.71
N ALA A 93 -0.30 -0.52 2.04
CA ALA A 93 -1.30 0.55 1.94
C ALA A 93 -2.53 0.10 1.13
N LEU A 94 -2.31 -0.55 -0.01
CA LEU A 94 -3.40 -1.11 -0.82
C LEU A 94 -4.15 -2.23 -0.07
N LEU A 95 -3.45 -3.06 0.70
CA LEU A 95 -4.08 -4.06 1.55
C LEU A 95 -4.93 -3.42 2.66
N SER A 96 -4.40 -2.38 3.34
CA SER A 96 -5.15 -1.63 4.37
C SER A 96 -6.46 -1.08 3.79
N VAL A 97 -6.39 -0.40 2.64
CA VAL A 97 -7.56 0.11 1.92
C VAL A 97 -8.50 -1.02 1.48
N SER A 98 -7.96 -2.16 1.04
CA SER A 98 -8.75 -3.34 0.68
C SER A 98 -9.60 -3.83 1.84
N VAL A 99 -8.99 -4.03 3.02
CA VAL A 99 -9.69 -4.53 4.21
C VAL A 99 -10.74 -3.51 4.65
N TYR A 100 -10.39 -2.21 4.64
CA TYR A 100 -11.31 -1.14 5.01
C TYR A 100 -12.49 -1.00 4.04
N ALA A 101 -12.25 -1.13 2.72
CA ALA A 101 -13.30 -1.06 1.72
C ALA A 101 -14.27 -2.26 1.81
N SER A 102 -13.77 -3.47 2.07
CA SER A 102 -14.60 -4.66 2.26
C SER A 102 -15.47 -4.60 3.52
N ASP A 103 -15.11 -3.80 4.51
CA ASP A 103 -15.87 -3.64 5.76
C ASP A 103 -17.04 -2.62 5.63
N ALA A 104 -17.27 -2.04 4.46
CA ALA A 104 -18.20 -0.92 4.30
C ALA A 104 -19.66 -1.21 4.70
N GLN A 105 -20.15 -2.45 4.53
CA GLN A 105 -21.47 -2.85 5.00
C GLN A 105 -21.47 -3.22 6.49
N GLU A 106 -20.50 -4.04 6.92
CA GLU A 106 -20.47 -4.65 8.25
C GLU A 106 -19.96 -3.69 9.35
N LYS A 107 -19.04 -2.79 9.02
CA LYS A 107 -18.47 -1.77 9.91
C LYS A 107 -17.92 -2.37 11.21
N MET A 108 -17.28 -3.52 11.10
CA MET A 108 -16.70 -4.25 12.23
C MET A 108 -15.35 -3.67 12.66
N LEU A 109 -14.64 -2.96 11.77
CA LEU A 109 -13.34 -2.39 12.08
C LEU A 109 -13.45 -1.26 13.11
N PRO A 110 -12.56 -1.24 14.14
CA PRO A 110 -12.51 -0.13 15.07
C PRO A 110 -11.95 1.12 14.38
N LEU A 111 -12.76 2.17 14.27
CA LEU A 111 -12.36 3.44 13.68
C LEU A 111 -11.65 4.35 14.69
N LEU A 112 -10.71 5.17 14.21
CA LEU A 112 -10.20 6.30 14.98
C LEU A 112 -11.34 7.28 15.28
N GLY A 113 -11.49 7.66 16.55
CA GLY A 113 -12.64 8.48 17.01
C GLY A 113 -13.88 7.67 17.41
N GLY A 114 -13.87 6.34 17.23
CA GLY A 114 -14.90 5.43 17.75
C GLY A 114 -16.21 5.41 16.96
N LYS A 115 -17.29 4.94 17.61
CA LYS A 115 -18.58 4.60 16.97
C LYS A 115 -19.36 5.79 16.39
N HIS A 116 -18.94 7.02 16.66
CA HIS A 116 -19.62 8.23 16.19
C HIS A 116 -19.04 8.77 14.89
N VAL A 117 -17.96 8.17 14.38
CA VAL A 117 -17.33 8.57 13.12
C VAL A 117 -18.01 7.87 11.95
N VAL A 118 -18.10 8.59 10.83
CA VAL A 118 -18.62 8.04 9.58
C VAL A 118 -17.61 7.04 9.04
N HIS A 119 -18.05 5.83 8.69
CA HIS A 119 -17.21 4.88 7.97
C HIS A 119 -17.06 5.33 6.51
N ASP A 120 -15.84 5.60 6.07
CA ASP A 120 -15.57 6.29 4.80
C ASP A 120 -16.07 5.52 3.60
N TRP A 121 -15.67 4.25 3.47
CA TRP A 121 -16.09 3.41 2.36
C TRP A 121 -17.59 3.14 2.36
N SER A 122 -18.23 3.05 3.53
CA SER A 122 -19.69 2.98 3.61
C SER A 122 -20.34 4.24 3.03
N PHE A 123 -19.83 5.42 3.39
CA PHE A 123 -20.30 6.69 2.83
C PHE A 123 -20.05 6.76 1.32
N LEU A 124 -18.83 6.52 0.86
CA LEU A 124 -18.43 6.62 -0.54
C LEU A 124 -19.26 5.69 -1.43
N LEU A 125 -19.35 4.41 -1.06
CA LEU A 125 -20.10 3.43 -1.85
C LEU A 125 -21.61 3.69 -1.79
N THR A 126 -22.15 4.23 -0.69
CA THR A 126 -23.54 4.66 -0.64
C THR A 126 -23.81 5.81 -1.61
N GLN A 127 -22.94 6.84 -1.63
CA GLN A 127 -23.07 7.96 -2.56
C GLN A 127 -23.00 7.52 -4.03
N LEU A 128 -22.21 6.48 -4.32
CA LEU A 128 -22.06 5.92 -5.67
C LEU A 128 -23.14 4.88 -6.03
N GLY A 129 -24.01 4.48 -5.09
CA GLY A 129 -24.97 3.40 -5.30
C GLY A 129 -24.33 2.00 -5.42
N LEU A 130 -23.10 1.85 -4.92
CA LEU A 130 -22.26 0.64 -5.04
C LEU A 130 -22.04 -0.10 -3.72
N LEU A 131 -22.76 0.25 -2.63
CA LEU A 131 -22.53 -0.33 -1.30
C LEU A 131 -22.56 -1.87 -1.27
N LYS A 132 -23.44 -2.49 -2.07
CA LYS A 132 -23.56 -3.96 -2.19
C LYS A 132 -22.34 -4.64 -2.82
N TYR A 133 -21.42 -3.87 -3.40
CA TYR A 133 -20.22 -4.33 -4.09
C TYR A 133 -18.94 -4.01 -3.30
N ASP A 134 -19.04 -3.72 -2.00
CA ASP A 134 -17.91 -3.44 -1.12
C ASP A 134 -16.78 -4.48 -1.21
N ASN A 135 -17.13 -5.77 -1.17
CA ASN A 135 -16.18 -6.87 -1.32
C ASN A 135 -15.46 -6.84 -2.69
N LEU A 136 -16.15 -6.47 -3.77
CA LEU A 136 -15.54 -6.36 -5.09
C LEU A 136 -14.56 -5.18 -5.13
N VAL A 137 -14.93 -4.05 -4.52
CA VAL A 137 -14.05 -2.87 -4.42
C VAL A 137 -12.82 -3.21 -3.58
N GLY A 138 -13.00 -3.87 -2.44
CA GLY A 138 -11.89 -4.40 -1.65
C GLY A 138 -10.99 -5.31 -2.46
N TYR A 139 -11.55 -6.25 -3.23
CA TYR A 139 -10.78 -7.15 -4.09
C TYR A 139 -9.93 -6.43 -5.16
N VAL A 140 -10.40 -5.31 -5.71
CA VAL A 140 -9.60 -4.48 -6.63
C VAL A 140 -8.34 -3.95 -5.95
N PHE A 141 -8.46 -3.45 -4.72
CA PHE A 141 -7.30 -2.99 -3.95
C PHE A 141 -6.40 -4.16 -3.53
N TRP A 142 -6.97 -5.31 -3.17
CA TRP A 142 -6.23 -6.53 -2.90
C TRP A 142 -5.38 -6.96 -4.12
N LEU A 143 -5.96 -6.97 -5.33
CA LEU A 143 -5.20 -7.23 -6.55
C LEU A 143 -4.10 -6.18 -6.78
N GLY A 144 -4.38 -4.92 -6.48
CA GLY A 144 -3.38 -3.85 -6.48
C GLY A 144 -2.19 -4.16 -5.58
N SER A 145 -2.44 -4.71 -4.38
CA SER A 145 -1.38 -5.09 -3.45
C SER A 145 -0.47 -6.20 -4.01
N ILE A 146 -1.05 -7.16 -4.73
CA ILE A 146 -0.29 -8.21 -5.45
C ILE A 146 0.54 -7.59 -6.58
N LEU A 147 -0.03 -6.68 -7.36
CA LEU A 147 0.69 -5.99 -8.43
C LEU A 147 1.87 -5.16 -7.89
N ALA A 148 1.72 -4.53 -6.73
CA ALA A 148 2.81 -3.81 -6.07
C ALA A 148 3.98 -4.75 -5.69
N ILE A 149 3.72 -5.99 -5.28
CA ILE A 149 4.78 -7.00 -5.06
C ILE A 149 5.47 -7.35 -6.38
N VAL A 150 4.72 -7.53 -7.47
CA VAL A 150 5.30 -7.79 -8.80
C VAL A 150 6.24 -6.65 -9.21
N TRP A 151 5.87 -5.40 -8.96
CA TRP A 151 6.75 -4.25 -9.18
C TRP A 151 7.95 -4.21 -8.23
N SER A 152 7.77 -4.62 -6.98
CA SER A 152 8.86 -4.76 -6.00
C SER A 152 9.96 -5.69 -6.53
N LEU A 153 9.56 -6.87 -7.05
CA LEU A 153 10.46 -7.84 -7.67
C LEU A 153 11.11 -7.26 -8.93
N TYR A 154 10.33 -6.61 -9.80
CA TYR A 154 10.88 -5.94 -10.99
C TYR A 154 11.99 -4.95 -10.62
N PHE A 155 11.77 -4.05 -9.66
CA PHE A 155 12.79 -3.09 -9.24
C PHE A 155 14.00 -3.76 -8.60
N LEU A 156 13.81 -4.83 -7.83
CA LEU A 156 14.91 -5.57 -7.22
C LEU A 156 15.87 -6.12 -8.29
N THR A 157 15.34 -6.66 -9.39
CA THR A 157 16.16 -7.15 -10.52
C THR A 157 16.90 -6.04 -11.27
N ARG A 158 16.44 -4.79 -11.19
CA ARG A 158 17.07 -3.63 -11.83
C ARG A 158 18.18 -3.00 -10.99
N ASP A 159 18.29 -3.34 -9.70
CA ASP A 159 19.36 -2.84 -8.85
C ASP A 159 20.72 -3.35 -9.34
N ARG A 160 21.69 -2.43 -9.56
CA ARG A 160 23.00 -2.78 -10.10
C ARG A 160 23.78 -3.75 -9.21
N GLY A 161 23.63 -3.63 -7.89
CA GLY A 161 24.29 -4.52 -6.93
C GLY A 161 23.77 -5.94 -7.05
N VAL A 162 22.45 -6.09 -7.15
CA VAL A 162 21.77 -7.39 -7.38
C VAL A 162 22.14 -7.96 -8.76
N ALA A 163 21.98 -7.17 -9.83
CA ALA A 163 22.27 -7.61 -11.19
C ALA A 163 23.74 -8.02 -11.39
N SER A 164 24.67 -7.39 -10.66
CA SER A 164 26.10 -7.73 -10.74
C SER A 164 26.44 -9.13 -10.21
N LEU A 165 25.58 -9.74 -9.38
CA LEU A 165 25.80 -11.09 -8.85
C LEU A 165 25.61 -12.18 -9.91
N PHE A 166 24.83 -11.90 -10.95
CA PHE A 166 24.49 -12.86 -12.00
C PHE A 166 25.30 -12.68 -13.29
N LYS A 167 26.16 -11.65 -13.35
CA LYS A 167 27.12 -11.51 -14.45
C LYS A 167 28.27 -12.49 -14.23
N LYS A 168 28.53 -13.36 -15.22
CA LYS A 168 29.73 -14.19 -15.25
C LYS A 168 30.96 -13.27 -15.20
N THR A 169 31.87 -13.55 -14.28
CA THR A 169 33.24 -13.03 -14.37
C THR A 169 33.93 -13.90 -15.41
N ASP A 170 34.05 -13.38 -16.63
CA ASP A 170 34.96 -13.92 -17.63
C ASP A 170 36.42 -13.65 -17.21
#